data_AF-A0A1R4H3Q7-F1
#
_entry.id   AF-A0A1R4H3Q7-F1
#
_cell.length_a   1.000
_cell.length_b   1.000
_cell.length_c   1.000
_cell.angle_alpha   90.00
_cell.angle_beta   90.00
_cell.angle_gamma   90.00
#
_symmetry.space_group_name_H-M   'P 1'
#
loop_
_entity.id
_entity.type
_entity.pdbx_description
1 polymer ?
#
loop_
_entity_poly.entity_id
_entity_poly.type
_entity_poly.pdbx_seq_one_letter_code
_entity_poly.pdbx_strand_id
1 'polypeptide(L)'
;MYGSEKEGMNWRDEQLLMRGIDSGRGPGNAMLLTFEHDHVTEVFTGFGEKGLFADTLAKNTVAEARRYLSSNAVVGTYLADQLLLPMALAGGGSFTSTEWSQHAVSNAEVIQQFLPVAIVAEKTDSRIVRVNVVAKD
;
A
#
# COMPACT_ATOMS: atom_id res chain seq x y z
N MET A 1 11.69 3.98 -18.69
CA MET A 1 11.78 5.04 -17.66
C MET A 1 13.00 5.88 -18.03
N TYR A 2 12.85 7.18 -18.33
CA TYR A 2 13.97 8.03 -18.74
C TYR A 2 14.50 8.82 -17.54
N GLY A 3 15.76 8.58 -17.16
CA GLY A 3 16.63 9.52 -16.43
C GLY A 3 16.37 9.71 -14.94
N SER A 4 15.32 10.46 -14.57
CA SER A 4 15.32 11.17 -13.28
C SER A 4 14.81 10.36 -12.08
N GLU A 5 13.86 9.45 -12.29
CA GLU A 5 13.22 8.68 -11.20
C GLU A 5 14.02 7.42 -10.85
N LYS A 6 14.74 6.85 -11.83
CA LYS A 6 15.71 5.76 -11.61
C LYS A 6 16.80 6.20 -10.63
N GLU A 7 17.36 7.40 -10.83
CA GLU A 7 18.35 7.99 -9.93
C GLU A 7 17.78 8.25 -8.53
N GLY A 8 16.49 8.60 -8.45
CA GLY A 8 15.80 8.82 -7.19
C GLY A 8 15.62 7.56 -6.33
N MET A 9 15.54 6.36 -6.92
CA MET A 9 15.28 5.11 -6.19
C MET A 9 16.48 4.16 -6.16
N ASN A 10 17.59 4.53 -6.80
CA ASN A 10 18.82 3.73 -6.91
C ASN A 10 18.59 2.33 -7.50
N TRP A 11 17.65 2.20 -8.45
CA TRP A 11 17.39 0.94 -9.15
C TRP A 11 18.37 0.72 -10.31
N ARG A 12 18.84 -0.52 -10.45
CA ARG A 12 19.63 -0.97 -11.59
C ARG A 12 18.74 -1.27 -12.78
N ASP A 13 19.32 -1.31 -13.99
CA ASP A 13 18.56 -1.55 -15.22
C ASP A 13 17.84 -2.91 -15.22
N GLU A 14 18.43 -3.93 -14.60
CA GLU A 14 17.82 -5.26 -14.52
C GLU A 14 16.56 -5.28 -13.64
N GLN A 15 16.40 -4.28 -12.77
CA GLN A 15 15.24 -4.11 -11.89
C GLN A 15 14.10 -3.36 -12.60
N LEU A 16 14.33 -2.82 -13.80
CA LEU A 16 13.34 -2.09 -14.59
C LEU A 16 12.71 -3.02 -15.62
N LEU A 17 11.49 -3.47 -15.32
CA LEU A 17 10.78 -4.44 -16.16
C LEU A 17 9.68 -3.78 -16.97
N MET A 18 9.81 -3.81 -18.30
CA MET A 18 8.71 -3.48 -19.20
C MET A 18 7.92 -4.73 -19.52
N ARG A 19 6.60 -4.67 -19.33
CA ARG A 19 5.66 -5.76 -19.63
C ARG A 19 4.58 -5.23 -20.57
N GLY A 20 4.65 -5.67 -21.83
CA GLY A 20 3.58 -5.43 -22.79
C GLY A 20 2.45 -6.44 -22.59
N ILE A 21 1.21 -5.95 -22.68
CA ILE A 21 0.02 -6.80 -22.78
C ILE A 21 -0.56 -6.68 -24.18
N ASP A 22 -1.39 -7.66 -24.56
CA ASP A 22 -2.08 -7.64 -25.85
C ASP A 22 -2.90 -6.35 -26.02
N SER A 23 -2.67 -5.63 -27.12
CA SER A 23 -3.38 -4.41 -27.49
C SER A 23 -4.89 -4.58 -27.63
N GLY A 24 -5.37 -5.82 -27.87
CA GLY A 24 -6.81 -6.14 -27.87
C GLY A 24 -7.49 -5.96 -26.51
N ARG A 25 -6.72 -5.83 -25.41
CA ARG A 25 -7.24 -5.59 -24.05
C ARG A 25 -7.52 -4.12 -23.73
N GLY A 26 -7.34 -3.26 -24.73
CA GLY A 26 -7.61 -1.83 -24.64
C GLY A 26 -6.39 -0.98 -24.31
N PRO A 27 -6.52 0.35 -24.46
CA PRO A 27 -5.45 1.27 -24.17
C PRO A 27 -5.29 1.44 -22.65
N GLY A 28 -4.05 1.33 -22.16
CA GLY A 28 -3.74 1.58 -20.76
C GLY A 28 -2.28 1.33 -20.45
N ASN A 29 -1.77 1.96 -19.40
CA ASN A 29 -0.48 1.62 -18.81
C ASN A 29 -0.57 1.73 -17.28
N ALA A 30 0.29 0.98 -16.60
CA ALA A 30 0.48 1.10 -15.17
C ALA A 30 1.97 0.96 -14.86
N MET A 31 2.42 1.65 -13.83
CA MET A 31 3.75 1.52 -13.26
C MET A 31 3.62 0.92 -11.86
N LEU A 32 4.32 -0.18 -11.62
CA LEU A 32 4.35 -0.83 -10.31
C LEU A 32 5.73 -0.63 -9.68
N LEU A 33 5.76 -0.31 -8.40
CA LEU A 33 6.98 -0.26 -7.58
C LEU A 33 6.85 -1.32 -6.50
N THR A 34 7.77 -2.29 -6.47
CA THR A 34 7.76 -3.40 -5.52
C THR A 34 8.92 -3.25 -4.55
N PHE A 35 8.63 -3.30 -3.26
CA PHE A 35 9.62 -3.28 -2.19
C PHE A 35 9.51 -4.57 -1.40
N GLU A 36 10.53 -5.42 -1.52
CA GLU A 36 10.66 -6.65 -0.74
C GLU A 36 11.44 -6.35 0.55
N HIS A 37 10.81 -6.62 1.70
CA HIS A 37 11.39 -6.55 3.03
C HIS A 37 11.30 -7.93 3.70
N ASP A 38 12.05 -8.12 4.78
CA ASP A 38 12.14 -9.42 5.49
C ASP A 38 10.79 -10.01 5.91
N HIS A 39 9.78 -9.17 6.16
CA HIS A 39 8.49 -9.59 6.72
C HIS A 39 7.27 -9.23 5.86
N VAL A 40 7.47 -8.43 4.80
CA VAL A 40 6.37 -7.93 3.96
C VAL A 40 6.92 -7.54 2.58
N THR A 41 6.10 -7.71 1.56
CA THR A 41 6.33 -7.08 0.25
C THR A 41 5.24 -6.07 0.01
N GLU A 42 5.63 -4.81 -0.21
CA GLU A 42 4.70 -3.73 -0.54
C GLU A 42 4.76 -3.40 -2.02
N VAL A 43 3.60 -3.08 -2.60
CA VAL A 43 3.45 -2.78 -4.03
C VAL A 43 2.65 -1.50 -4.22
N PHE A 44 3.29 -0.49 -4.80
CA PHE A 44 2.67 0.77 -5.18
C PHE A 44 2.34 0.76 -6.66
N THR A 45 1.19 1.33 -7.03
CA THR A 45 0.74 1.37 -8.43
C THR A 45 0.39 2.79 -8.85
N GLY A 46 0.94 3.23 -9.97
CA GLY A 46 0.48 4.40 -10.70
C GLY A 46 -0.23 3.98 -11.98
N PHE A 47 -1.42 4.50 -12.23
CA PHE A 47 -2.15 4.28 -13.48
C PHE A 47 -1.95 5.45 -14.45
N GLY A 48 -1.59 5.14 -15.69
CA GLY A 48 -1.55 6.15 -16.75
C GLY A 48 -2.96 6.57 -17.12
N GLU A 49 -3.17 7.88 -17.20
CA GLU A 49 -4.44 8.47 -17.59
C GLU A 49 -4.28 9.26 -18.89
N LYS A 50 -5.40 9.43 -19.61
CA LYS A 50 -5.40 10.21 -20.86
C LYS A 50 -4.97 11.65 -20.56
N GLY A 51 -3.88 12.09 -21.18
CA GLY A 51 -3.32 13.43 -20.99
C GLY A 51 -2.34 13.55 -19.82
N LEU A 52 -2.10 12.48 -19.07
CA LEU A 52 -1.07 12.44 -18.03
C LEU A 52 0.28 12.06 -18.64
N PHE A 53 1.30 12.89 -18.40
CA PHE A 53 2.66 12.58 -18.84
C PHE A 53 3.27 11.44 -18.00
N ALA A 54 4.09 10.61 -18.65
CA ALA A 54 4.77 9.49 -18.00
C ALA A 54 5.67 9.92 -16.83
N ASP A 55 6.34 11.07 -16.95
CA ASP A 55 7.16 11.66 -15.88
C ASP A 55 6.31 12.09 -14.68
N THR A 56 5.13 12.69 -14.90
CA THR A 56 4.19 13.02 -13.82
C THR A 56 3.68 11.76 -13.11
N LEU A 57 3.31 10.73 -13.88
CA LEU A 57 2.92 9.43 -13.33
C LEU A 57 4.02 8.87 -12.42
N ALA A 58 5.25 8.80 -12.93
CA ALA A 58 6.37 8.24 -12.22
C ALA A 58 6.69 9.03 -10.93
N LYS A 59 6.73 10.36 -11.00
CA LYS A 59 6.93 11.24 -9.84
C LYS A 59 5.88 11.01 -8.76
N ASN A 60 4.61 10.92 -9.12
CA ASN A 60 3.52 10.73 -8.16
C ASN A 60 3.64 9.39 -7.43
N THR A 61 3.84 8.29 -8.16
CA THR A 61 3.97 6.95 -7.56
C THR A 61 5.24 6.84 -6.71
N VAL A 62 6.36 7.42 -7.15
CA VAL A 62 7.60 7.45 -6.37
C VAL A 62 7.43 8.28 -5.09
N ALA A 63 6.74 9.41 -5.16
CA ALA A 63 6.46 10.24 -3.99
C ALA A 63 5.62 9.47 -2.95
N GLU A 64 4.65 8.68 -3.38
CA GLU A 64 3.87 7.81 -2.51
C GLU A 64 4.72 6.72 -1.85
N ALA A 65 5.48 5.97 -2.64
CA ALA A 65 6.40 4.95 -2.12
C ALA A 65 7.41 5.54 -1.12
N ARG A 66 7.95 6.74 -1.40
CA ARG A 66 8.87 7.43 -0.48
C ARG A 66 8.23 7.82 0.84
N ARG A 67 6.93 8.17 0.86
CA ARG A 67 6.23 8.42 2.12
C ARG A 67 6.21 7.17 2.98
N TYR A 68 5.92 6.01 2.39
CA TYR A 68 6.00 4.71 3.07
C TYR A 68 7.42 4.41 3.56
N LEU A 69 8.42 4.48 2.69
CA LEU A 69 9.83 4.20 3.03
C LEU A 69 10.41 5.15 4.10
N SER A 70 9.79 6.31 4.32
CA SER A 70 10.17 7.24 5.38
C SER A 70 9.53 6.93 6.75
N SER A 71 8.74 5.86 6.84
CA SER A 71 8.11 5.36 8.06
C SER A 71 8.69 3.98 8.42
N ASN A 72 8.66 3.63 9.71
CA ASN A 72 9.01 2.30 10.20
C ASN A 72 7.78 1.38 10.31
N ALA A 73 6.63 1.77 9.75
CA ALA A 73 5.45 0.93 9.72
C ALA A 73 5.65 -0.26 8.77
N VAL A 74 5.07 -1.41 9.13
CA VAL A 74 5.16 -2.63 8.30
C VAL A 74 4.38 -2.48 7.01
N VAL A 75 3.17 -1.90 7.06
CA VAL A 75 2.30 -1.77 5.87
C VAL A 75 1.95 -0.32 5.55
N GLY A 76 1.64 -0.06 4.28
CA GLY A 76 1.06 1.19 3.82
C GLY A 76 -0.43 1.31 4.15
N THR A 77 -0.98 2.51 3.93
CA THR A 77 -2.40 2.83 4.22
C THR A 77 -3.39 1.91 3.52
N TYR A 78 -3.08 1.45 2.30
CA TYR A 78 -3.98 0.61 1.50
C TYR A 78 -3.97 -0.84 1.96
N LEU A 79 -2.79 -1.43 2.20
CA LEU A 79 -2.70 -2.79 2.71
C LEU A 79 -3.26 -2.90 4.13
N ALA A 80 -3.12 -1.85 4.94
CA ALA A 80 -3.72 -1.80 6.29
C ALA A 80 -5.22 -2.08 6.28
N ASP A 81 -5.97 -1.45 5.38
CA ASP A 81 -7.40 -1.68 5.21
C ASP A 81 -7.70 -3.12 4.76
N GLN A 82 -6.92 -3.64 3.82
CA GLN A 82 -7.10 -4.98 3.25
C GLN A 82 -6.82 -6.11 4.27
N LEU A 83 -5.98 -5.88 5.27
CA LEU A 83 -5.64 -6.87 6.29
C LEU A 83 -6.71 -7.07 7.36
N LEU A 84 -7.62 -6.11 7.56
CA LEU A 84 -8.57 -6.13 8.69
C LEU A 84 -9.48 -7.36 8.67
N LEU A 85 -10.12 -7.64 7.53
CA LEU A 85 -11.06 -8.76 7.43
C LEU A 85 -10.36 -10.12 7.55
N PRO A 86 -9.26 -10.40 6.82
CA PRO A 86 -8.50 -11.64 7.02
C PRO A 86 -8.08 -11.87 8.47
N MET A 87 -7.58 -10.85 9.17
CA MET A 87 -7.16 -10.97 10.57
C MET A 87 -8.35 -11.19 11.52
N ALA A 88 -9.47 -10.53 11.28
CA ALA A 88 -10.69 -10.74 12.05
C ALA A 88 -11.21 -12.18 11.90
N LEU A 89 -11.20 -12.72 10.68
CA LEU A 89 -11.60 -14.11 10.41
C LEU A 89 -10.60 -15.13 10.98
N ALA A 90 -9.32 -14.79 11.05
CA ALA A 90 -8.29 -15.61 11.69
C ALA A 90 -8.35 -15.60 13.23
N GLY A 91 -9.23 -14.78 13.83
CA GLY A 91 -9.41 -14.67 15.27
C GLY A 91 -8.55 -13.60 15.96
N GLY A 92 -7.79 -12.80 15.19
CA GLY A 92 -7.05 -11.64 15.70
C GLY A 92 -5.64 -11.49 15.14
N GLY A 93 -4.92 -10.53 15.72
CA GLY A 93 -3.52 -10.22 15.42
C GLY A 93 -3.22 -8.73 15.54
N SER A 94 -2.02 -8.32 15.17
CA SER A 94 -1.64 -6.90 15.15
C SER A 94 -0.64 -6.57 14.04
N PHE A 95 -0.65 -5.31 13.62
CA PHE A 95 0.31 -4.78 12.66
C PHE A 95 0.53 -3.27 12.87
N THR A 96 1.47 -2.69 12.14
CA THR A 96 1.67 -1.24 12.10
C THR A 96 1.46 -0.70 10.69
N SER A 97 0.74 0.42 10.58
CA SER A 97 0.44 1.11 9.33
C SER A 97 1.00 2.53 9.35
N THR A 98 1.33 3.06 8.17
CA THR A 98 1.70 4.47 8.01
C THR A 98 0.58 5.44 8.40
N GLU A 99 -0.67 5.02 8.22
CA GLU A 99 -1.84 5.85 8.47
C GLU A 99 -3.09 4.98 8.74
N TRP A 100 -4.06 5.57 9.46
CA TRP A 100 -5.40 5.02 9.63
C TRP A 100 -6.37 5.81 8.76
N SER A 101 -6.61 5.31 7.54
CA SER A 101 -7.43 6.01 6.54
C SER A 101 -8.91 5.97 6.88
N GLN A 102 -9.71 6.84 6.24
CA GLN A 102 -11.17 6.79 6.36
C GLN A 102 -11.75 5.45 5.87
N HIS A 103 -11.15 4.84 4.84
CA HIS A 103 -11.51 3.50 4.40
C HIS A 103 -11.29 2.47 5.49
N ALA A 104 -10.12 2.49 6.15
CA ALA A 104 -9.82 1.58 7.25
C ALA A 104 -10.77 1.77 8.46
N VAL A 105 -11.15 3.03 8.77
CA VAL A 105 -12.16 3.34 9.79
C VAL A 105 -13.50 2.69 9.46
N SER A 106 -14.07 2.99 8.29
CA SER A 106 -15.38 2.46 7.90
C SER A 106 -15.37 0.94 7.75
N ASN A 107 -14.28 0.36 7.24
CA ASN A 107 -14.13 -1.08 7.11
C ASN A 107 -14.06 -1.76 8.49
N ALA A 108 -13.31 -1.20 9.44
CA ALA A 108 -13.28 -1.69 10.82
C ALA A 108 -14.67 -1.60 11.49
N GLU A 109 -15.42 -0.52 11.26
CA GLU A 109 -16.79 -0.37 11.75
C GLU A 109 -17.72 -1.45 11.19
N VAL A 110 -17.64 -1.72 9.88
CA VAL A 110 -18.44 -2.78 9.23
C VAL A 110 -18.04 -4.15 9.77
N ILE A 111 -16.74 -4.49 9.80
CA ILE A 111 -16.26 -5.80 10.26
C ILE A 111 -16.76 -6.11 11.68
N GLN A 112 -16.66 -5.13 12.60
CA GLN A 112 -17.07 -5.30 13.99
C GLN A 112 -18.59 -5.45 14.19
N GLN A 113 -19.41 -5.10 13.19
CA GLN A 113 -20.85 -5.35 13.23
C GLN A 113 -21.19 -6.80 12.89
N PHE A 114 -20.34 -7.49 12.11
CA PHE A 114 -20.61 -8.85 11.63
C PHE A 114 -19.79 -9.92 12.34
N LEU A 115 -18.61 -9.57 12.86
CA LEU A 115 -17.70 -10.51 13.53
C LEU A 115 -17.52 -10.12 15.00
N PRO A 116 -17.42 -11.10 15.92
CA PRO A 116 -17.18 -10.86 17.33
C PRO A 116 -15.70 -10.50 17.56
N VAL A 117 -15.28 -9.35 17.05
CA VAL A 117 -13.92 -8.82 17.21
C VAL A 117 -13.98 -7.35 17.63
N ALA A 118 -12.91 -6.88 18.26
CA ALA A 118 -12.59 -5.48 18.47
C ALA A 118 -11.40 -5.11 17.58
N ILE A 119 -11.50 -4.00 16.85
CA ILE A 119 -10.42 -3.44 16.03
C ILE A 119 -10.07 -2.08 16.61
N VAL A 120 -8.84 -1.95 17.11
CA VAL A 120 -8.35 -0.75 17.78
C VAL A 120 -7.11 -0.24 17.06
N ALA A 121 -7.15 1.03 16.66
CA ALA A 121 -6.05 1.72 16.01
C ALA A 121 -5.53 2.84 16.91
N GLU A 122 -4.25 2.78 17.26
CA GLU A 122 -3.59 3.71 18.17
C GLU A 122 -2.41 4.39 17.48
N LYS A 123 -2.35 5.72 17.53
CA LYS A 123 -1.16 6.45 17.07
C LYS A 123 -0.04 6.27 18.08
N THR A 124 1.07 5.70 17.63
CA THR A 124 2.27 5.46 18.46
C THR A 124 3.35 6.51 18.24
N ASP A 125 3.36 7.13 17.06
CA ASP A 125 4.19 8.27 16.66
C ASP A 125 3.44 9.05 15.55
N SER A 126 3.97 10.20 15.15
CA SER A 126 3.51 11.06 14.06
C SER A 126 3.25 10.33 12.73
N ARG A 127 3.88 9.17 12.48
CA ARG A 127 3.80 8.43 11.20
C ARG A 127 3.51 6.93 11.35
N ILE A 128 3.14 6.47 12.55
CA ILE A 128 2.91 5.05 12.82
C ILE A 128 1.64 4.87 13.64
N VAL A 129 0.71 4.10 13.07
CA VAL A 129 -0.49 3.60 13.74
C VAL A 129 -0.30 2.12 14.03
N ARG A 130 -0.45 1.73 15.29
CA ARG A 130 -0.56 0.32 15.68
C ARG A 130 -2.01 -0.10 15.60
N VAL A 131 -2.29 -1.19 14.90
CA VAL A 131 -3.62 -1.76 14.76
C VAL A 131 -3.65 -3.10 15.46
N ASN A 132 -4.63 -3.32 16.32
CA ASN A 132 -4.89 -4.59 16.99
C ASN A 132 -6.28 -5.08 16.63
N VAL A 133 -6.39 -6.35 16.26
CA VAL A 133 -7.63 -7.08 16.05
C VAL A 133 -7.70 -8.16 17.12
N VAL A 134 -8.74 -8.14 17.95
CA VAL A 134 -8.87 -9.04 19.11
C VAL A 134 -10.25 -9.68 19.09
N ALA A 135 -10.34 -11.00 19.20
CA ALA A 135 -11.62 -11.68 19.37
C ALA A 135 -12.32 -11.20 20.66
N LYS A 136 -13.64 -11.03 20.58
CA LYS A 136 -14.50 -10.81 21.75
C LYS A 136 -14.98 -12.19 22.20
N ASP A 137 -14.78 -12.47 23.49
CA ASP A 137 -15.31 -13.65 24.17
C ASP A 137 -16.84 -13.66 24.19
#